data_AF-A0A6I7X5W0-F1
#
_entry.id   AF-A0A6I7X5W0-F1
#
_cell.length_a   1.000
_cell.length_b   1.000
_cell.length_c   1.000
_cell.angle_alpha   90.00
_cell.angle_beta   90.00
_cell.angle_gamma   90.00
#
_symmetry.space_group_name_H-M   'P 1'
#
loop_
_entity.id
_entity.type
_entity.pdbx_description
1 polymer ?
#
loop_
_entity_poly.entity_id
_entity_poly.type
_entity_poly.pdbx_seq_one_letter_code
_entity_poly.pdbx_strand_id
1 'polypeptide(L)'
;FILDFHLGSGTTCAVAHKMRRRYIGIEQLNYGKNDSIVRLNNVIKGDKSGISKDVDWQGGGSFTYCELTQHNANIIDRIEQVDTTEALKSIFQEIEKTDFITYKIKPETINENIHEFEALTIEEQKQFLIAILDKNQLYVNYSEIEDEDYQISEDDKKLNKQFYGEV
;
A
#
# COMPACT_ATOMS: atom_id res chain seq x y z
N PHE A 1 -19.03 -14.57 -3.03
CA PHE A 1 -17.86 -13.83 -2.52
C PHE A 1 -17.71 -12.61 -3.43
N ILE A 2 -17.55 -11.41 -2.88
CA ILE A 2 -17.42 -10.15 -3.65
C ILE A 2 -15.99 -9.66 -3.52
N LEU A 3 -15.36 -9.25 -4.62
CA LEU A 3 -14.04 -8.63 -4.62
C LEU A 3 -14.18 -7.23 -5.22
N ASP A 4 -13.62 -6.24 -4.54
CA ASP A 4 -13.43 -4.90 -5.08
C ASP A 4 -12.01 -4.44 -4.79
N PHE A 5 -11.19 -4.36 -5.84
CA PHE A 5 -9.78 -3.98 -5.74
C PHE A 5 -9.51 -2.52 -6.09
N HIS A 6 -10.58 -1.73 -6.27
CA HIS A 6 -10.56 -0.27 -6.35
C HIS A 6 -11.65 0.25 -5.42
N LEU A 7 -11.56 -0.17 -4.15
CA LEU A 7 -12.64 -0.05 -3.17
C LEU A 7 -13.07 1.41 -2.95
N GLY A 8 -12.13 2.34 -3.10
CA GLY A 8 -12.26 3.75 -2.82
C GLY A 8 -12.82 3.96 -1.43
N SER A 9 -13.93 4.68 -1.38
CA SER A 9 -14.60 4.97 -0.12
C SER A 9 -15.33 3.76 0.51
N GLY A 10 -15.43 2.60 -0.16
CA GLY A 10 -15.95 1.37 0.45
C GLY A 10 -17.41 1.01 0.14
N THR A 11 -18.02 1.59 -0.90
CA THR A 11 -19.45 1.37 -1.23
C THR A 11 -19.77 -0.10 -1.50
N THR A 12 -18.96 -0.79 -2.31
CA THR A 12 -19.19 -2.20 -2.66
C THR A 12 -19.19 -3.09 -1.42
N CYS A 13 -18.19 -2.94 -0.55
CA CYS A 13 -18.11 -3.69 0.69
C CYS A 13 -19.23 -3.33 1.67
N ALA A 14 -19.63 -2.05 1.77
CA ALA A 14 -20.75 -1.62 2.60
C ALA A 14 -22.07 -2.28 2.18
N VAL A 15 -22.36 -2.33 0.87
CA VAL A 15 -23.54 -3.02 0.33
C VAL A 15 -23.44 -4.52 0.56
N ALA A 16 -22.30 -5.14 0.25
CA ALA A 16 -22.08 -6.58 0.47
C ALA A 16 -22.27 -6.97 1.95
N HIS A 17 -21.78 -6.15 2.87
CA HIS A 17 -21.91 -6.35 4.32
C HIS A 17 -23.38 -6.32 4.75
N LYS A 18 -24.14 -5.29 4.34
CA LYS A 18 -25.57 -5.17 4.64
C LYS A 18 -26.40 -6.32 4.05
N MET A 19 -25.98 -6.86 2.91
CA MET A 19 -26.58 -8.04 2.28
C MET A 19 -26.07 -9.38 2.85
N ARG A 20 -25.27 -9.36 3.93
CA ARG A 20 -24.68 -10.55 4.57
C ARG A 20 -23.85 -11.42 3.62
N ARG A 21 -23.13 -10.80 2.69
CA ARG A 21 -22.22 -11.47 1.76
C ARG A 21 -20.79 -11.35 2.26
N ARG A 22 -19.97 -12.38 2.02
CA ARG A 22 -18.51 -12.31 2.21
C ARG A 22 -17.89 -11.44 1.12
N TYR A 23 -16.93 -10.59 1.50
CA TYR A 23 -16.23 -9.71 0.60
C TYR A 23 -14.75 -9.56 0.95
N ILE A 24 -13.95 -9.17 -0.04
CA ILE A 24 -12.61 -8.60 0.11
C ILE A 24 -12.62 -7.24 -0.59
N GLY A 25 -12.12 -6.23 0.11
CA GLY A 25 -11.89 -4.90 -0.42
C GLY A 25 -10.40 -4.59 -0.37
N ILE A 26 -9.85 -3.99 -1.42
CA ILE A 26 -8.46 -3.54 -1.48
C ILE A 26 -8.46 -2.07 -1.89
N GLU A 27 -7.72 -1.26 -1.14
CA GLU A 27 -7.52 0.16 -1.39
C GLU A 27 -6.08 0.55 -1.07
N GLN A 28 -5.51 1.46 -1.86
CA GLN A 28 -4.15 1.97 -1.70
C GLN A 28 -4.13 3.44 -1.28
N LEU A 29 -5.20 4.20 -1.53
CA LEU A 29 -5.28 5.63 -1.25
C LEU A 29 -5.91 5.91 0.12
N ASN A 30 -5.45 6.98 0.78
CA ASN A 30 -6.01 7.46 2.03
C ASN A 30 -7.01 8.60 1.78
N TYR A 31 -8.27 8.39 2.14
CA TYR A 31 -9.34 9.39 1.96
C TYR A 31 -9.74 10.11 3.27
N GLY A 32 -8.96 9.94 4.34
CA GLY A 32 -9.23 10.52 5.66
C GLY A 32 -10.62 10.17 6.19
N LYS A 33 -11.49 11.17 6.31
CA LYS A 33 -12.87 10.95 6.82
C LYS A 33 -13.75 10.13 5.88
N ASN A 34 -13.40 10.05 4.60
CA ASN A 34 -14.14 9.32 3.58
C ASN A 34 -13.57 7.91 3.33
N ASP A 35 -12.63 7.48 4.17
CA ASP A 35 -11.97 6.19 4.03
C ASP A 35 -12.93 5.00 4.21
N SER A 36 -12.63 3.92 3.51
CA SER A 36 -13.38 2.66 3.57
C SER A 36 -13.51 2.10 4.99
N ILE A 37 -12.47 2.22 5.82
CA ILE A 37 -12.46 1.75 7.21
C ILE A 37 -13.48 2.52 8.04
N VAL A 38 -13.53 3.85 7.87
CA VAL A 38 -14.49 4.72 8.58
C VAL A 38 -15.92 4.36 8.17
N ARG A 39 -16.16 4.17 6.87
CA ARG A 39 -17.48 3.76 6.37
C ARG A 39 -17.89 2.39 6.92
N LEU A 40 -17.02 1.37 6.84
CA LEU A 40 -17.36 0.02 7.28
C LEU A 40 -17.61 -0.06 8.79
N ASN A 41 -16.88 0.71 9.59
CA ASN A 41 -17.18 0.87 11.02
C ASN A 41 -18.57 1.47 11.26
N ASN A 42 -18.99 2.47 10.46
CA ASN A 42 -20.35 3.01 10.54
C ASN A 42 -21.40 1.99 10.10
N VAL A 43 -21.11 1.16 9.10
CA VAL A 43 -21.98 0.04 8.69
C VAL A 43 -22.21 -0.92 9.84
N ILE A 44 -21.15 -1.34 10.54
CA ILE A 44 -21.26 -2.20 11.73
C ILE A 44 -22.08 -1.53 12.83
N LYS A 45 -21.96 -0.22 13.02
CA LYS A 45 -22.76 0.55 13.99
C LYS A 45 -24.22 0.79 13.58
N GLY A 46 -24.66 0.27 12.44
CA GLY A 46 -26.04 0.39 11.98
C GLY A 46 -26.33 1.62 11.12
N ASP A 47 -25.36 2.03 10.28
CA ASP A 47 -25.54 3.07 9.26
C ASP A 47 -26.88 2.94 8.51
N LYS A 48 -27.58 4.06 8.36
CA LYS A 48 -28.91 4.13 7.74
C LYS A 48 -28.89 4.60 6.29
N SER A 49 -27.71 4.82 5.71
CA SER A 49 -27.56 5.24 4.31
C SER A 49 -27.70 4.08 3.30
N GLY A 50 -27.89 4.42 2.02
CA GLY A 50 -27.96 3.45 0.91
C GLY A 50 -29.09 2.43 1.09
N ILE A 51 -28.80 1.15 0.85
CA ILE A 51 -29.79 0.05 0.89
C ILE A 51 -30.28 -0.30 2.31
N SER A 52 -29.82 0.40 3.36
CA SER A 52 -30.14 0.03 4.75
C SER A 52 -31.63 -0.05 5.02
N LYS A 53 -32.44 0.83 4.43
CA LYS A 53 -33.90 0.78 4.57
C LYS A 53 -34.51 -0.44 3.90
N ASP A 54 -34.00 -0.80 2.72
CA ASP A 54 -34.54 -1.89 1.90
C ASP A 54 -34.27 -3.27 2.51
N VAL A 55 -33.16 -3.40 3.27
CA VAL A 55 -32.79 -4.65 3.95
C VAL A 55 -32.99 -4.62 5.46
N ASP A 56 -33.67 -3.60 5.99
CA ASP A 56 -33.88 -3.38 7.42
C ASP A 56 -32.57 -3.51 8.24
N TRP A 57 -31.51 -2.82 7.81
CA TRP A 57 -30.19 -2.93 8.41
C TRP A 57 -30.15 -2.32 9.83
N GLN A 58 -29.77 -3.15 10.80
CA GLN A 58 -29.64 -2.76 12.21
C GLN A 58 -28.19 -2.65 12.70
N GLY A 59 -27.21 -2.98 11.85
CA GLY A 59 -25.80 -3.09 12.25
C GLY A 59 -25.39 -4.52 12.59
N GLY A 60 -24.18 -4.66 13.12
CA GLY A 60 -23.53 -5.92 13.45
C GLY A 60 -22.51 -6.37 12.40
N GLY A 61 -22.00 -7.59 12.58
CA GLY A 61 -20.91 -8.14 11.77
C GLY A 61 -19.54 -7.62 12.19
N SER A 62 -18.53 -8.02 11.43
CA SER A 62 -17.14 -7.59 11.59
C SER A 62 -16.42 -7.66 10.25
N PHE A 63 -15.26 -7.03 10.17
CA PHE A 63 -14.29 -7.25 9.09
C PHE A 63 -12.89 -7.30 9.71
N THR A 64 -11.98 -7.96 9.02
CA THR A 64 -10.55 -7.93 9.34
C THR A 64 -9.90 -6.89 8.45
N TYR A 65 -9.03 -6.08 9.04
CA TYR A 65 -8.19 -5.12 8.34
C TYR A 65 -6.75 -5.61 8.36
N CYS A 66 -6.07 -5.52 7.23
CA CYS A 66 -4.68 -5.91 7.06
C CYS A 66 -3.99 -4.86 6.18
N GLU A 67 -2.71 -4.64 6.43
CA GLU A 67 -1.83 -3.82 5.61
C GLU A 67 -0.67 -4.69 5.11
N LEU A 68 -0.01 -4.24 4.03
CA LEU A 68 1.23 -4.86 3.57
C LEU A 68 2.41 -4.16 4.25
N THR A 69 3.31 -4.92 4.85
CA THR A 69 4.54 -4.34 5.39
C THR A 69 5.40 -3.80 4.25
N GLN A 70 5.63 -2.48 4.29
CA GLN A 70 6.47 -1.81 3.31
C GLN A 70 7.92 -2.29 3.42
N HIS A 71 8.51 -2.55 2.26
CA HIS A 71 9.95 -2.68 2.09
C HIS A 71 10.44 -1.43 1.35
N ASN A 72 10.86 -1.52 0.08
CA ASN A 72 11.32 -0.34 -0.66
C ASN A 72 10.18 0.63 -1.07
N ALA A 73 8.91 0.31 -0.78
CA ALA A 73 7.78 1.23 -0.94
C ALA A 73 7.93 2.51 -0.10
N ASN A 74 8.61 2.44 1.05
CA ASN A 74 8.90 3.63 1.87
C ASN A 74 9.76 4.68 1.12
N ILE A 75 10.53 4.26 0.12
CA ILE A 75 11.32 5.14 -0.74
C ILE A 75 10.40 5.94 -1.65
N ILE A 76 9.32 5.34 -2.15
CA ILE A 76 8.31 6.05 -2.95
C ILE A 76 7.67 7.15 -2.11
N ASP A 77 7.25 6.83 -0.88
CA ASP A 77 6.65 7.82 0.02
C ASP A 77 7.62 9.00 0.29
N ARG A 78 8.92 8.71 0.46
CA ARG A 78 9.96 9.74 0.63
C ARG A 78 10.15 10.59 -0.63
N ILE A 79 10.17 9.96 -1.81
CA ILE A 79 10.29 10.66 -3.10
C ILE A 79 9.11 11.62 -3.29
N GLU A 80 7.89 11.20 -2.98
CA GLU A 80 6.70 12.03 -3.13
C GLU A 80 6.71 13.25 -2.19
N GLN A 81 7.28 13.12 -0.99
CA GLN A 81 7.32 14.17 0.03
C GLN A 81 8.41 15.25 -0.17
N VAL A 82 9.43 15.01 -0.99
CA VAL A 82 10.52 15.96 -1.20
C VAL A 82 10.30 16.79 -2.47
N ASP A 83 10.65 18.07 -2.46
CA ASP A 83 10.42 18.97 -3.60
C ASP A 83 11.70 19.65 -4.12
N THR A 84 12.87 19.10 -3.78
CA THR A 84 14.17 19.63 -4.20
C THR A 84 15.02 18.57 -4.90
N THR A 85 15.75 18.99 -5.94
CA THR A 85 16.68 18.14 -6.69
C THR A 85 17.75 17.56 -5.78
N GLU A 86 18.25 18.33 -4.80
CA GLU A 86 19.27 17.87 -3.86
C GLU A 86 18.77 16.74 -2.96
N ALA A 87 17.51 16.82 -2.50
CA ALA A 87 16.91 15.75 -1.70
C ALA A 87 16.67 14.49 -2.53
N LEU A 88 16.18 14.65 -3.77
CA LEU A 88 15.98 13.54 -4.71
C LEU A 88 17.30 12.83 -5.05
N LYS A 89 18.39 13.58 -5.25
CA LYS A 89 19.74 13.01 -5.43
C LYS A 89 20.21 12.23 -4.21
N SER A 90 19.98 12.74 -3.01
CA SER A 90 20.35 12.01 -1.78
C SER A 90 19.62 10.67 -1.72
N ILE A 91 18.33 10.64 -2.06
CA ILE A 91 17.55 9.41 -2.13
C ILE A 91 18.12 8.47 -3.21
N PHE A 92 18.47 8.99 -4.38
CA PHE A 92 19.08 8.20 -5.45
C PHE A 92 20.38 7.52 -4.98
N GLN A 93 21.29 8.27 -4.35
CA GLN A 93 22.55 7.73 -3.81
C GLN A 93 22.36 6.68 -2.70
N GLU A 94 21.23 6.69 -2.00
CA GLU A 94 20.86 5.63 -1.07
C GLU A 94 20.39 4.37 -1.81
N ILE A 95 19.52 4.53 -2.81
CA ILE A 95 19.01 3.44 -3.66
C ILE A 95 20.16 2.73 -4.39
N GLU A 96 21.18 3.46 -4.84
CA GLU A 96 22.35 2.87 -5.52
C GLU A 96 23.17 1.92 -4.64
N LYS A 97 23.03 2.01 -3.32
CA LYS A 97 23.73 1.12 -2.37
C LYS A 97 22.91 -0.12 -2.03
N THR A 98 21.69 -0.22 -2.54
CA THR A 98 20.80 -1.37 -2.32
C THR A 98 20.64 -2.18 -3.61
N ASP A 99 19.96 -3.31 -3.52
CA ASP A 99 19.54 -4.15 -4.64
C ASP A 99 18.18 -3.73 -5.21
N PHE A 100 17.66 -2.56 -4.82
CA PHE A 100 16.31 -2.11 -5.17
C PHE A 100 16.20 -1.53 -6.58
N ILE A 101 17.29 -1.41 -7.33
CA ILE A 101 17.25 -0.96 -8.72
C ILE A 101 16.86 -2.13 -9.60
N THR A 102 15.88 -1.92 -10.49
CA THR A 102 15.45 -2.93 -11.44
C THR A 102 16.63 -3.42 -12.28
N TYR A 103 16.74 -4.75 -12.45
CA TYR A 103 17.78 -5.39 -13.27
C TYR A 103 17.85 -4.89 -14.73
N LYS A 104 16.78 -4.24 -15.21
CA LYS A 104 16.70 -3.66 -16.55
C LYS A 104 17.56 -2.41 -16.71
N ILE A 105 18.02 -1.82 -15.61
CA ILE A 105 18.74 -0.55 -15.58
C ILE A 105 20.10 -0.78 -14.92
N LYS A 106 21.13 -0.24 -15.56
CA LYS A 106 22.48 -0.24 -15.04
C LYS A 106 22.71 1.08 -14.29
N PRO A 107 23.01 1.08 -12.99
CA PRO A 107 23.24 2.30 -12.22
C PRO A 107 24.35 3.18 -12.83
N GLU A 108 25.36 2.56 -13.46
CA GLU A 108 26.46 3.26 -14.11
C GLU A 108 25.97 4.20 -15.23
N THR A 109 24.96 3.77 -15.99
CA THR A 109 24.37 4.57 -17.06
C THR A 109 23.61 5.79 -16.54
N ILE A 110 23.08 5.73 -15.31
CA ILE A 110 22.40 6.89 -14.69
C ILE A 110 23.45 7.91 -14.24
N ASN A 111 24.52 7.46 -13.59
CA ASN A 111 25.58 8.36 -13.11
C ASN A 111 26.30 9.09 -14.24
N GLU A 112 26.53 8.43 -15.37
CA GLU A 112 27.12 9.03 -16.56
C GLU A 112 26.27 10.19 -17.11
N ASN A 113 24.95 10.16 -16.87
CA ASN A 113 23.98 11.12 -17.39
C ASN A 113 23.30 11.93 -16.28
N ILE A 114 23.95 12.10 -15.12
CA ILE A 114 23.37 12.81 -13.96
C ILE A 114 22.94 14.25 -14.29
N HIS A 115 23.62 14.89 -15.24
CA HIS A 115 23.26 16.23 -15.73
C HIS A 115 21.92 16.24 -16.47
N GLU A 116 21.54 15.14 -17.14
CA GLU A 116 20.23 15.02 -17.78
C GLU A 116 19.13 14.90 -16.72
N PHE A 117 19.37 14.16 -15.64
CA PHE A 117 18.47 14.08 -14.49
C PHE A 117 18.26 15.44 -13.82
N GLU A 118 19.33 16.21 -13.63
CA GLU A 118 19.25 17.56 -13.05
C GLU A 118 18.49 18.56 -13.92
N ALA A 119 18.47 18.35 -15.24
CA ALA A 119 17.75 19.20 -16.19
C ALA A 119 16.23 18.94 -16.21
N LEU A 120 15.77 17.80 -15.67
CA LEU A 120 14.36 17.45 -15.56
C LEU A 120 13.63 18.35 -14.54
N THR A 121 12.31 18.47 -14.72
CA THR A 121 11.46 19.03 -13.67
C THR A 121 11.43 18.13 -12.43
N ILE A 122 11.09 18.69 -11.27
CA ILE A 122 10.99 17.92 -10.01
C ILE A 122 10.03 16.73 -10.16
N GLU A 123 8.90 16.91 -10.86
CA GLU A 123 7.95 15.82 -11.09
C GLU A 123 8.56 14.71 -11.96
N GLU A 124 9.25 15.07 -13.04
CA GLU A 124 9.94 14.09 -13.89
C GLU A 124 11.07 13.37 -13.14
N GLN A 125 11.80 14.06 -12.25
CA GLN A 125 12.80 13.44 -11.39
C GLN A 125 12.16 12.43 -10.42
N LYS A 126 11.01 12.77 -9.80
CA LYS A 126 10.25 11.84 -8.94
C LYS A 126 9.81 10.61 -9.73
N GLN A 127 9.19 10.80 -10.88
CA GLN A 127 8.73 9.71 -11.75
C GLN A 127 9.88 8.81 -12.20
N PHE A 128 11.04 9.40 -12.53
CA PHE A 128 12.25 8.65 -12.88
C PHE A 128 12.72 7.78 -11.71
N LEU A 129 12.89 8.34 -10.52
CA LEU A 129 13.34 7.57 -9.35
C LEU A 129 12.35 6.47 -8.97
N ILE A 130 11.04 6.72 -9.09
CA ILE A 130 10.04 5.69 -8.88
C ILE A 130 10.16 4.61 -9.96
N ALA A 131 10.39 4.95 -11.22
CA ALA A 131 10.46 3.99 -12.32
C ALA A 131 11.65 3.04 -12.24
N ILE A 132 12.77 3.47 -11.66
CA ILE A 132 13.98 2.62 -11.52
C ILE A 132 13.88 1.60 -10.38
N LEU A 133 12.96 1.78 -9.42
CA LEU A 133 12.79 0.84 -8.31
C LEU A 133 12.20 -0.50 -8.78
N ASP A 134 12.74 -1.61 -8.28
CA ASP A 134 12.18 -2.94 -8.48
C ASP A 134 10.84 -3.07 -7.75
N LYS A 135 9.77 -3.14 -8.55
CA LYS A 135 8.40 -3.22 -8.05
C LYS A 135 8.07 -4.54 -7.37
N ASN A 136 8.90 -5.57 -7.53
CA ASN A 136 8.72 -6.84 -6.83
C ASN A 136 9.21 -6.79 -5.38
N GLN A 137 9.95 -5.75 -5.00
CA GLN A 137 10.48 -5.56 -3.65
C GLN A 137 9.82 -4.39 -2.89
N LEU A 138 8.65 -3.93 -3.34
CA LEU A 138 7.88 -2.87 -2.65
C LEU A 138 7.46 -3.27 -1.24
N TYR A 139 7.12 -4.54 -1.05
CA TYR A 139 6.59 -5.08 0.20
C TYR A 139 7.33 -6.36 0.56
N VAL A 140 7.34 -6.68 1.85
CA VAL A 140 7.99 -7.88 2.37
C VAL A 140 7.23 -9.13 1.90
N ASN A 141 7.93 -10.10 1.34
CA ASN A 141 7.34 -11.38 0.97
C ASN A 141 7.08 -12.22 2.22
N TYR A 142 5.92 -12.88 2.27
CA TYR A 142 5.58 -13.75 3.41
C TYR A 142 6.61 -14.86 3.64
N SER A 143 7.25 -15.39 2.58
CA SER A 143 8.32 -16.38 2.70
C SER A 143 9.55 -15.88 3.46
N GLU A 144 9.71 -14.57 3.58
CA GLU A 144 10.85 -13.91 4.24
C GLU A 144 10.43 -13.27 5.57
N ILE A 145 9.23 -13.58 6.10
CA ILE A 145 8.70 -12.97 7.34
C ILE A 145 9.57 -13.23 8.58
N GLU A 146 10.46 -14.24 8.53
CA GLU A 146 11.41 -14.56 9.59
C GLU A 146 12.77 -13.86 9.45
N ASP A 147 13.01 -13.15 8.35
CA ASP A 147 14.25 -12.41 8.16
C ASP A 147 14.34 -11.26 9.18
N GLU A 148 15.45 -11.24 9.93
CA GLU A 148 15.69 -10.25 10.97
C GLU A 148 15.86 -8.83 10.38
N ASP A 149 16.27 -8.73 9.12
CA ASP A 149 16.48 -7.46 8.43
C ASP A 149 15.18 -6.65 8.30
N TYR A 150 14.02 -7.33 8.21
CA TYR A 150 12.71 -6.68 8.11
C TYR A 150 12.10 -6.26 9.45
N GLN A 151 12.68 -6.70 10.57
CA GLN A 151 12.25 -6.33 11.93
C GLN A 151 10.74 -6.53 12.20
N ILE A 152 10.14 -7.57 11.60
CA ILE A 152 8.72 -7.90 11.78
C ILE A 152 8.47 -8.33 13.23
N SER A 153 7.42 -7.79 13.84
CA SER A 153 7.06 -8.12 15.23
C SER A 153 6.61 -9.58 15.37
N GLU A 154 6.86 -10.18 16.53
CA GLU A 154 6.41 -11.56 16.81
C GLU A 154 4.88 -11.70 16.76
N ASP A 155 4.15 -10.64 17.09
CA ASP A 155 2.68 -10.62 16.99
C ASP A 155 2.23 -10.64 15.52
N ASP A 156 2.88 -9.88 14.63
CA ASP A 156 2.58 -9.87 13.20
C ASP A 156 2.96 -11.21 12.54
N LYS A 157 4.10 -11.78 12.90
CA LYS A 157 4.51 -13.12 12.46
C LYS A 157 3.46 -14.16 12.83
N LYS A 158 3.01 -14.15 14.09
CA LYS A 158 1.97 -15.06 14.57
C LYS A 158 0.64 -14.87 13.86
N LEU A 159 0.21 -13.62 13.66
CA LEU A 159 -1.05 -13.31 12.96
C LEU A 159 -1.02 -13.81 11.52
N ASN A 160 0.09 -13.59 10.80
CA ASN A 160 0.24 -14.05 9.42
C ASN A 160 0.26 -15.59 9.33
N LYS A 161 0.98 -16.29 10.21
CA LYS A 161 0.97 -17.76 10.28
C LYS A 161 -0.45 -18.30 10.50
N GLN A 162 -1.21 -17.69 11.41
CA GLN A 162 -2.61 -18.04 11.64
C GLN A 162 -3.47 -17.78 10.41
N PHE A 163 -3.24 -16.69 9.69
CA PHE A 163 -3.96 -16.35 8.47
C PHE A 163 -3.73 -17.38 7.34
N TYR A 164 -2.48 -17.83 7.17
CA TYR A 164 -2.11 -18.84 6.16
C TYR A 164 -2.35 -20.30 6.61
N GLY A 165 -2.79 -20.52 7.85
CA GLY A 165 -3.14 -21.85 8.35
C GLY A 165 -1.94 -22.72 8.73
N GLU A 166 -0.80 -22.12 9.07
CA GLU A 166 0.42 -22.80 9.52
C GLU A 166 0.41 -23.13 11.02
N VAL A 167 -0.76 -23.09 11.66
CA VAL A 167 -0.95 -23.21 13.11
C VAL A 167 -1.96 -24.30 13.44
#